data_AF-A0A972ZYQ1-F1
#
_entry.id   AF-A0A972ZYQ1-F1
#
_cell.length_a   1.000
_cell.length_b   1.000
_cell.length_c   1.000
_cell.angle_alpha   90.00
_cell.angle_beta   90.00
_cell.angle_gamma   90.00
#
_symmetry.space_group_name_H-M   'P 1'
#
loop_
_entity.id
_entity.type
_entity.pdbx_description
1 polymer ?
#
loop_
_entity_poly.entity_id
_entity_poly.type
_entity_poly.pdbx_seq_one_letter_code
_entity_poly.pdbx_strand_id
1 'polypeptide(L)'
;GKILEDKLLDQRRDDVESLSPFVPVCGGLTAFRIEVHRDDEWTQQWASPELPTGIRVVMSDAQADKNVRGEWEVPEEALVSRTMAIDRTRELKFEVADPNSDVFEKPI
;
A
#
# COMPACT_ATOMS: atom_id res chain seq x y z
N GLY A 1 32.28 17.87 -1.04
CA GLY A 1 31.27 17.32 -1.97
C GLY A 1 30.18 16.55 -1.25
N LYS A 2 30.51 15.56 -0.42
CA LYS A 2 29.52 14.60 0.14
C LYS A 2 28.56 15.14 1.22
N ILE A 3 28.98 16.12 2.03
CA ILE A 3 28.21 16.60 3.20
C ILE A 3 26.96 17.40 2.78
N LEU A 4 26.97 18.01 1.60
CA LEU A 4 25.83 18.79 1.10
C LEU A 4 24.79 17.90 0.41
N GLU A 5 25.25 16.84 -0.27
CA GLU A 5 24.37 15.82 -0.88
C GLU A 5 23.63 15.02 0.20
N ASP A 6 24.31 14.61 1.27
CA ASP A 6 23.68 13.89 2.40
C ASP A 6 22.57 14.73 3.05
N LYS A 7 22.81 16.02 3.30
CA LYS A 7 21.80 16.92 3.89
C LYS A 7 20.57 17.12 3.00
N LEU A 8 20.75 17.14 1.68
CA LEU A 8 19.65 17.26 0.72
C LEU A 8 18.82 15.97 0.63
N LEU A 9 19.43 14.81 0.86
CA LEU A 9 18.73 13.53 0.93
C LEU A 9 17.96 13.39 2.23
N ASP A 10 18.54 13.78 3.36
CA ASP A 10 17.89 13.76 4.67
C ASP A 10 16.67 14.69 4.71
N GLN A 11 16.82 15.92 4.21
CA GLN A 11 15.73 16.89 4.19
C GLN A 11 14.55 16.43 3.32
N ARG A 12 14.82 15.79 2.17
CA ARG A 12 13.77 15.17 1.35
C ARG A 12 13.10 13.98 2.03
N ARG A 13 13.79 13.27 2.92
CA ARG A 13 13.23 12.16 3.68
C ARG A 13 12.29 12.66 4.77
N ASP A 14 12.69 13.71 5.48
CA ASP A 14 11.87 14.37 6.50
C ASP A 14 10.58 14.96 5.90
N ASP A 15 10.67 15.56 4.70
CA ASP A 15 9.50 16.06 3.97
C ASP A 15 8.56 14.91 3.55
N VAL A 16 9.07 13.77 3.10
CA VAL A 16 8.23 12.63 2.71
C VAL A 16 7.58 11.96 3.92
N GLU A 17 8.31 11.77 5.03
CA GLU A 17 7.77 11.17 6.25
C GLU A 17 6.73 12.08 6.93
N SER A 18 6.87 13.41 6.83
CA SER A 18 5.88 14.36 7.33
C SER A 18 4.63 14.47 6.45
N LEU A 19 4.77 14.40 5.13
CA LEU A 19 3.63 14.49 4.18
C LEU A 19 2.92 13.14 3.96
N SER A 20 3.55 12.02 4.33
CA SER A 20 3.01 10.66 4.21
C SER A 20 3.12 9.92 5.54
N PRO A 21 2.32 10.27 6.56
CA PRO A 21 2.40 9.61 7.85
C PRO A 21 2.14 8.11 7.70
N PHE A 22 3.00 7.29 8.30
CA PHE A 22 2.77 5.85 8.38
C PHE A 22 1.56 5.58 9.27
N VAL A 23 0.46 5.14 8.65
CA VAL A 23 -0.77 4.77 9.36
C VAL A 23 -0.85 3.24 9.44
N PRO A 24 -0.70 2.63 10.64
CA PRO A 24 -0.89 1.20 10.79
C PRO A 24 -2.37 0.86 10.59
N VAL A 25 -2.69 0.14 9.50
CA VAL A 25 -4.06 -0.24 9.16
C VAL A 25 -4.49 -1.54 9.86
N CYS A 26 -3.60 -2.54 9.89
CA CYS A 26 -3.83 -3.81 10.58
C CYS A 26 -2.50 -4.49 10.95
N GLY A 27 -2.54 -5.31 12.00
CA GLY A 27 -1.42 -6.16 12.42
C GLY A 27 -1.75 -7.64 12.24
N GLY A 28 -0.73 -8.50 12.25
CA GLY A 28 -0.91 -9.96 12.25
C GLY A 28 -1.17 -10.59 10.88
N LEU A 29 -0.98 -9.85 9.78
CA LEU A 29 -1.08 -10.45 8.45
C LEU A 29 0.04 -11.47 8.22
N THR A 30 -0.36 -12.66 7.79
CA THR A 30 0.51 -13.77 7.41
C THR A 30 0.58 -13.92 5.89
N ALA A 31 -0.42 -13.43 5.17
CA ALA A 31 -0.42 -13.28 3.72
C ALA A 31 -0.95 -11.91 3.31
N PHE A 32 -0.28 -11.28 2.34
CA PHE A 32 -0.74 -10.05 1.71
C PHE A 32 -0.21 -9.97 0.27
N ARG A 33 -1.10 -9.83 -0.71
CA ARG A 33 -0.73 -9.56 -2.09
C ARG A 33 -1.79 -8.73 -2.80
N ILE A 34 -1.33 -7.89 -3.72
CA ILE A 34 -2.16 -7.11 -4.62
C ILE A 34 -1.91 -7.64 -6.01
N GLU A 35 -2.99 -7.93 -6.71
CA GLU A 35 -2.96 -8.43 -8.08
C GLU A 35 -3.73 -7.47 -9.00
N VAL A 36 -3.26 -7.35 -10.23
CA VAL A 36 -3.86 -6.55 -11.29
C VAL A 36 -4.45 -7.48 -12.33
N HIS A 37 -5.61 -7.09 -12.87
CA HIS A 37 -6.25 -7.84 -13.95
C HIS A 37 -5.62 -7.47 -15.29
N ARG A 38 -5.05 -8.45 -15.99
CA ARG A 38 -4.40 -8.27 -17.30
C ARG A 38 -4.60 -9.52 -18.14
N ASP A 39 -5.02 -9.35 -19.40
CA ASP A 39 -5.12 -10.43 -20.38
C ASP A 39 -5.95 -11.64 -19.87
N ASP A 40 -7.02 -11.36 -19.12
CA ASP A 40 -7.92 -12.33 -18.47
C ASP A 40 -7.29 -13.13 -17.31
N GLU A 41 -6.12 -12.69 -16.82
CA GLU A 41 -5.41 -13.27 -15.69
C GLU A 41 -5.14 -12.24 -14.57
N TRP A 42 -4.93 -12.75 -13.36
CA TRP A 42 -4.50 -11.96 -12.21
C TRP A 42 -3.00 -12.12 -12.00
N THR A 43 -2.27 -11.02 -12.03
CA THR A 43 -0.81 -11.00 -11.84
C THR A 43 -0.40 -10.02 -10.75
N GLN A 44 0.72 -10.27 -10.08
CA GLN A 44 1.26 -9.36 -9.06
C GLN A 44 2.16 -8.26 -9.66
N GLN A 45 2.41 -8.32 -10.97
CA GLN A 45 3.27 -7.35 -11.65
C GLN A 45 2.46 -6.34 -12.45
N TRP A 46 2.63 -5.06 -12.14
CA TRP A 46 2.08 -3.96 -12.92
C TRP A 46 3.20 -3.11 -13.52
N ALA A 47 3.38 -3.23 -14.83
CA ALA A 47 4.43 -2.51 -15.57
C ALA A 47 3.87 -1.42 -16.51
N SER A 48 2.55 -1.32 -16.64
CA SER A 48 1.92 -0.31 -17.50
C SER A 48 1.94 1.05 -16.80
N PRO A 49 2.20 2.15 -17.53
CA PRO A 49 2.08 3.50 -16.99
C PRO A 49 0.62 3.92 -16.76
N GLU A 50 -0.35 3.21 -17.35
CA GLU A 50 -1.77 3.46 -17.10
C GLU A 50 -2.22 2.82 -15.78
N LEU A 51 -3.39 3.22 -15.26
CA LEU A 51 -4.02 2.56 -14.11
C LEU A 51 -4.64 1.21 -14.53
N PRO A 52 -4.54 0.14 -13.72
CA PRO A 52 -5.20 -1.12 -14.04
C PRO A 52 -6.72 -0.94 -14.00
N THR A 53 -7.45 -1.72 -14.80
CA THR A 53 -8.92 -1.69 -14.83
C THR A 53 -9.54 -2.13 -13.50
N GLY A 54 -8.85 -3.03 -12.82
CA GLY A 54 -9.22 -3.51 -11.50
C GLY A 54 -8.04 -4.14 -10.79
N ILE A 55 -8.15 -4.16 -9.47
CA ILE A 55 -7.21 -4.84 -8.58
C ILE A 55 -7.94 -5.91 -7.78
N ARG A 56 -7.21 -6.95 -7.38
CA ARG A 56 -7.64 -7.93 -6.40
C ARG A 56 -6.68 -7.88 -5.23
N VAL A 57 -7.21 -7.58 -4.06
CA VAL A 57 -6.45 -7.62 -2.81
C VAL A 57 -6.71 -8.96 -2.16
N VAL A 58 -5.65 -9.67 -1.82
CA VAL A 58 -5.69 -10.95 -1.10
C VAL A 58 -4.94 -10.80 0.20
N MET A 59 -5.58 -11.16 1.31
CA MET A 59 -4.96 -11.08 2.63
C MET A 59 -5.45 -12.20 3.55
N SER A 60 -4.65 -12.53 4.55
CA SER A 60 -5.00 -13.44 5.62
C SER A 60 -4.18 -13.15 6.88
N ASP A 61 -4.77 -13.43 8.04
CA ASP A 61 -4.15 -13.47 9.36
C ASP A 61 -4.07 -14.91 9.92
N ALA A 62 -4.46 -15.91 9.12
CA ALA A 62 -4.42 -17.31 9.52
C ALA A 62 -2.98 -17.80 9.66
N GLN A 63 -2.77 -18.80 10.52
CA GLN A 63 -1.46 -19.41 10.70
C GLN A 63 -0.98 -20.04 9.39
N ALA A 64 0.26 -19.75 9.00
CA ALA A 64 0.90 -20.44 7.90
C ALA A 64 1.32 -21.86 8.33
N ASP A 65 1.14 -22.83 7.45
CA ASP A 65 1.53 -24.22 7.67
C ASP A 65 2.62 -24.65 6.69
N LYS A 66 3.39 -25.67 7.06
CA LYS A 66 4.39 -26.23 6.15
C LYS A 66 3.71 -27.11 5.10
N ASN A 67 3.88 -26.76 3.83
CA ASN A 67 3.46 -27.58 2.72
C ASN A 67 4.35 -28.83 2.55
N VAL A 68 4.00 -29.70 1.62
CA VAL A 68 4.74 -30.95 1.33
C VAL A 68 6.19 -30.73 0.86
N ARG A 69 6.54 -29.49 0.47
CA ARG A 69 7.89 -29.08 0.07
C ARG A 69 8.67 -28.43 1.23
N GLY A 70 8.05 -28.31 2.41
CA GLY A 70 8.64 -27.69 3.59
C GLY A 70 8.57 -26.16 3.60
N GLU A 71 7.85 -25.55 2.66
CA GLU A 71 7.63 -24.11 2.57
C GLU A 71 6.44 -23.71 3.43
N TRP A 72 6.48 -22.52 4.03
CA TRP A 72 5.36 -21.99 4.80
C TRP A 72 4.35 -21.33 3.88
N GLU A 73 3.12 -21.81 3.91
CA GLU A 73 2.03 -21.33 3.06
C GLU A 73 0.75 -21.21 3.88
N VAL A 74 -0.04 -20.18 3.60
CA VAL A 74 -1.38 -20.04 4.19
C VAL A 74 -2.35 -20.84 3.33
N PRO A 75 -3.19 -21.72 3.92
CA PRO A 75 -4.19 -22.48 3.18
C PRO A 75 -5.08 -21.58 2.32
N GLU A 76 -5.43 -22.01 1.10
CA GLU A 76 -6.17 -21.19 0.15
C GLU A 76 -7.56 -20.80 0.68
N GLU A 77 -8.21 -21.71 1.42
CA GLU A 77 -9.49 -21.48 2.09
C GLU A 77 -9.44 -20.39 3.16
N ALA A 78 -8.24 -20.09 3.69
CA ALA A 78 -8.02 -19.06 4.68
C ALA A 78 -7.65 -17.70 4.05
N LEU A 79 -7.49 -17.64 2.72
CA LEU A 79 -7.24 -16.40 2.00
C LEU A 79 -8.55 -15.66 1.74
N VAL A 80 -8.63 -14.42 2.21
CA VAL A 80 -9.73 -13.52 1.90
C VAL A 80 -9.34 -12.67 0.69
N SER A 81 -10.17 -12.70 -0.36
CA SER A 81 -9.96 -11.89 -1.55
C SER A 81 -11.10 -10.91 -1.80
N ARG A 82 -10.74 -9.70 -2.26
CA ARG A 82 -11.69 -8.67 -2.70
C ARG A 82 -11.21 -8.07 -4.01
N THR A 83 -12.09 -8.06 -5.02
CA THR A 83 -11.86 -7.40 -6.29
C THR A 83 -12.48 -6.00 -6.27
N MET A 84 -11.69 -5.02 -6.69
CA MET A 84 -12.07 -3.61 -6.76
C MET A 84 -11.86 -3.11 -8.19
N ALA A 85 -12.89 -2.53 -8.79
CA ALA A 85 -12.75 -1.79 -10.04
C ALA A 85 -12.09 -0.45 -9.75
N ILE A 86 -11.17 -0.01 -10.60
CA ILE A 86 -10.57 1.32 -10.48
C ILE A 86 -11.38 2.30 -11.31
N ASP A 87 -11.98 3.27 -10.64
CA ASP A 87 -12.57 4.43 -11.31
C ASP A 87 -11.45 5.38 -11.77
N ARG A 88 -11.12 5.31 -13.05
CA ARG A 88 -10.11 6.17 -13.71
C ARG A 88 -10.54 7.64 -13.82
N THR A 89 -11.79 7.97 -13.53
CA THR A 89 -12.35 9.34 -13.67
C THR A 89 -12.43 10.08 -12.35
N ARG A 90 -12.27 9.38 -11.22
CA ARG A 90 -12.37 9.97 -9.89
C ARG A 90 -11.06 10.65 -9.50
N GLU A 91 -11.06 11.98 -9.48
CA GLU A 91 -9.99 12.76 -8.87
C GLU A 91 -10.01 12.52 -7.35
N LEU A 92 -9.03 11.78 -6.84
CA LEU A 92 -8.77 11.71 -5.40
C LEU A 92 -8.08 13.01 -4.98
N LYS A 93 -8.83 13.89 -4.34
CA LYS A 93 -8.28 15.10 -3.71
C LYS A 93 -7.61 14.67 -2.41
N PHE A 94 -6.29 14.68 -2.40
CA PHE A 94 -5.51 14.57 -1.18
C PHE A 94 -5.24 15.99 -0.68
N GLU A 95 -5.88 16.38 0.42
CA GLU A 95 -5.42 17.53 1.19
C GLU A 95 -4.19 17.08 1.97
N VAL A 96 -3.02 17.36 1.41
CA VAL A 96 -1.79 17.29 2.18
C VAL A 96 -1.90 18.41 3.19
N ALA A 97 -2.16 18.07 4.46
CA ALA A 97 -2.21 19.04 5.53
C ALA A 97 -0.90 19.83 5.52
N ASP A 98 -0.97 21.15 5.37
CA ASP A 98 0.20 22.00 5.46
C ASP A 98 0.76 21.84 6.88
N PRO A 99 2.00 21.33 7.04
CA PRO A 99 2.59 21.15 8.36
C PRO A 99 2.79 22.48 9.12
N ASN A 100 2.63 23.64 8.46
CA ASN A 100 2.64 24.97 9.08
C ASN A 100 1.24 25.57 9.30
N SER A 101 0.15 24.83 9.06
CA SER A 101 -1.19 25.32 9.36
C SER A 101 -1.51 25.21 10.86
N ASP A 102 -1.22 26.29 11.60
CA ASP A 102 -1.67 26.51 12.98
C ASP A 102 -3.20 26.70 13.03
N VAL A 103 -3.98 25.65 12.77
CA VAL A 103 -5.44 25.68 12.95
C VAL A 103 -5.91 24.46 13.74
N PHE A 104 -5.53 24.41 15.02
CA PHE A 104 -6.32 23.71 16.03
C PHE A 104 -7.44 24.65 16.50
N GLU A 105 -8.50 24.78 15.72
CA GLU A 105 -9.76 25.28 16.28
C GLU A 105 -10.37 24.18 17.16
N LYS A 106 -10.41 24.46 18.47
CA LYS A 106 -11.10 23.61 19.45
C LYS A 106 -12.60 23.58 19.13
N PRO A 107 -13.25 22.41 19.14
CA PRO A 107 -14.71 22.35 19.06
C PRO A 107 -15.32 22.92 20.35
N ILE A 108 -16.36 23.72 20.18
CA ILE A 108 -17.25 24.27 21.22
C ILE A 108 -18.15 23.15 21.75
#